data_AF-A0A3C0DTT9-F1
#
_entry.id   AF-A0A3C0DTT9-F1
#
_cell.length_a   1.000
_cell.length_b   1.000
_cell.length_c   1.000
_cell.angle_alpha   90.00
_cell.angle_beta   90.00
_cell.angle_gamma   90.00
#
_symmetry.space_group_name_H-M   'P 1'
#
loop_
_entity.id
_entity.type
_entity.pdbx_description
1 polymer ?
#
loop_
_entity_poly.entity_id
_entity_poly.type
_entity_poly.pdbx_seq_one_letter_code
_entity_poly.pdbx_strand_id
1 'polypeptide(L)'
;MRLFLCLTIALFCPVFVIGAGIPSFKLNKFSSKESVSLDDFSGQIVVLDFFAYWCVPCRKVSTELETYVHQYYAAKGGNPAGIPVRVVSMNIEPGREVRTRRYIKETGISLVLDDEGGKVYQSLGGRGIPLVVVLTKPAGQGNWNIDYSHTGYEGVDKVRQVIDFIRQGDNRNKMLPSVKLHATHGLELGTDVLWSNDVLLTDTTATHVFARGGTEFRTAYSLGTLDLDYDPAEEAFVFWRQPVSLSDRRHALQEMIRHTLSPSITLNSAFGGYDGYQDYRSLWLNEFYRQEYPEGYSEAKPHGVNLGVGVRWEVSPTTSFIQFDYAWQADSIAPGYEKKPFKPLAQGRDELYTHTAALTLENILSPSLRSQLSGYASDTTGREMRYGGRLSLNLALAEHWVLRSSIGYSQEEPQFDAWFMDETIEADIDGRWFFSLSGRCYRDTGEIDDSLLLSSAAPELETRYVGLGMRWQGVNSALRFSGGAYSTRYGALGLFTEPFHNLYRDRSWGIVQMAFTHQF
;
A
#
# COMPACT_ATOMS: atom_id res chain seq x y z
N MET A 1 -34.73 -1.40 -46.85
CA MET A 1 -35.73 -1.56 -45.78
C MET A 1 -35.07 -2.27 -44.61
N ARG A 2 -34.59 -1.52 -43.61
CA ARG A 2 -34.23 -1.97 -42.25
C ARG A 2 -34.04 -0.70 -41.41
N LEU A 3 -35.08 -0.37 -40.64
CA LEU A 3 -35.12 0.72 -39.66
C LEU A 3 -34.20 0.38 -38.48
N PHE A 4 -33.31 1.30 -38.11
CA PHE A 4 -32.67 1.30 -36.80
C PHE A 4 -33.53 2.14 -35.85
N LEU A 5 -34.13 1.49 -34.85
CA LEU A 5 -34.89 2.11 -33.78
C LEU A 5 -33.91 2.50 -32.66
N CYS A 6 -33.66 3.80 -32.50
CA CYS A 6 -32.85 4.36 -31.44
C CYS A 6 -33.69 4.42 -30.16
N LEU A 7 -33.43 3.55 -29.19
CA LEU A 7 -34.12 3.51 -27.90
C LEU A 7 -33.41 4.45 -26.92
N THR A 8 -33.93 5.66 -26.73
CA THR A 8 -33.49 6.60 -25.71
C THR A 8 -34.00 6.15 -24.33
N ILE A 9 -33.11 5.57 -23.53
CA ILE A 9 -33.35 5.32 -22.10
C ILE A 9 -33.18 6.65 -21.37
N ALA A 10 -34.28 7.27 -20.99
CA ALA A 10 -34.29 8.39 -20.07
C ALA A 10 -33.92 7.89 -18.66
N LEU A 11 -32.67 8.15 -18.24
CA LEU A 11 -32.27 8.00 -16.85
C LEU A 11 -33.01 9.04 -16.02
N PHE A 12 -34.07 8.60 -15.33
CA PHE A 12 -34.62 9.30 -14.18
C PHE A 12 -33.56 9.30 -13.07
N CYS A 13 -32.84 10.40 -12.93
CA CYS A 13 -32.04 10.68 -11.75
C CYS A 13 -33.01 11.02 -10.61
N PRO A 14 -33.14 10.22 -9.54
CA PRO A 14 -33.91 10.64 -8.39
C PRO A 14 -33.18 11.82 -7.75
N VAL A 15 -33.79 13.00 -7.85
CA VAL A 15 -33.39 14.19 -7.08
C VAL A 15 -33.63 13.85 -5.62
N PHE A 16 -32.56 13.54 -4.89
CA PHE A 16 -32.60 13.35 -3.44
C PHE A 16 -32.77 14.73 -2.80
N VAL A 17 -33.95 15.00 -2.25
CA VAL A 17 -34.21 16.21 -1.47
C VAL A 17 -33.55 16.02 -0.10
N ILE A 18 -32.43 16.70 0.15
CA ILE A 18 -31.82 16.77 1.48
C ILE A 18 -32.57 17.84 2.29
N GLY A 19 -33.40 17.37 3.21
CA GLY A 19 -34.11 18.19 4.20
C GLY A 19 -34.30 17.43 5.51
N ALA A 20 -33.38 16.54 5.87
CA ALA A 20 -33.48 15.72 7.07
C ALA A 20 -32.88 16.49 8.26
N GLY A 21 -33.72 17.18 9.02
CA GLY A 21 -33.34 17.67 10.34
C GLY A 21 -33.28 16.52 11.36
N ILE A 22 -32.38 16.60 12.34
CA ILE A 22 -32.21 15.59 13.39
C ILE A 22 -32.88 16.04 14.69
N PRO A 23 -33.47 15.11 15.46
CA PRO A 23 -33.92 15.39 16.81
C PRO A 23 -32.71 15.66 17.72
N SER A 24 -32.93 16.46 18.75
CA SER A 24 -31.93 16.64 19.82
C SER A 24 -31.66 15.32 20.54
N PHE A 25 -30.43 15.16 21.03
CA PHE A 25 -29.99 14.00 21.82
C PHE A 25 -29.27 14.45 23.07
N LYS A 26 -29.13 13.54 24.03
CA LYS A 26 -28.44 13.78 25.30
C LYS A 26 -27.45 12.66 25.57
N LEU A 27 -26.19 13.01 25.77
CA LEU A 27 -25.09 12.07 26.00
C LEU A 27 -24.25 12.46 27.20
N ASN A 28 -23.53 11.50 27.78
CA ASN A 28 -22.62 11.74 28.88
C ASN A 28 -21.30 12.33 28.37
N LYS A 29 -20.71 13.24 29.15
CA LYS A 29 -19.31 13.66 28.93
C LYS A 29 -18.39 12.48 29.20
N PHE A 30 -17.31 12.39 28.44
CA PHE A 30 -16.28 11.38 28.62
C PHE A 30 -15.82 11.29 30.09
N SER A 31 -15.83 10.07 30.65
CA SER A 31 -15.40 9.79 32.03
C SER A 31 -16.21 10.54 33.12
N SER A 32 -17.44 10.96 32.81
CA SER A 32 -18.32 11.68 33.74
C SER A 32 -19.77 11.19 33.65
N LYS A 33 -20.53 11.37 34.73
CA LYS A 33 -21.99 11.18 34.75
C LYS A 33 -22.75 12.45 34.35
N GLU A 34 -22.04 13.55 34.13
CA GLU A 34 -22.62 14.78 33.62
C GLU A 34 -23.07 14.56 32.18
N SER A 35 -24.31 14.94 31.88
CA SER A 35 -24.90 14.78 30.55
C SER A 35 -25.10 16.13 29.89
N VAL A 36 -24.80 16.20 28.59
CA VAL A 36 -24.92 17.38 27.74
C VAL A 36 -25.99 17.09 26.70
N SER A 37 -26.93 18.03 26.54
CA SER A 37 -27.93 18.00 25.49
C SER A 37 -27.40 18.74 24.27
N LEU A 38 -27.70 18.26 23.06
CA LEU A 38 -27.40 19.02 21.85
C LEU A 38 -28.09 20.39 21.88
N ASP A 39 -29.30 20.47 22.45
CA ASP A 39 -30.04 21.72 22.60
C ASP A 39 -29.38 22.77 23.50
N ASP A 40 -28.41 22.38 24.34
CA ASP A 40 -27.61 23.33 25.13
C ASP A 40 -26.77 24.26 24.24
N PHE A 41 -26.57 23.87 22.97
CA PHE A 41 -25.87 24.66 21.94
C PHE A 41 -26.81 25.39 20.98
N SER A 42 -28.12 25.44 21.26
CA SER A 42 -29.08 26.15 20.40
C SER A 42 -28.66 27.61 20.16
N GLY A 43 -28.77 28.07 18.91
CA GLY A 43 -28.27 29.39 18.50
C GLY A 43 -26.77 29.46 18.21
N GLN A 44 -26.04 28.34 18.31
CA GLN A 44 -24.66 28.20 17.85
C GLN A 44 -24.61 27.34 16.57
N ILE A 45 -23.49 27.42 15.85
CA ILE A 45 -23.12 26.44 14.83
C ILE A 45 -22.36 25.31 15.54
N VAL A 46 -22.86 24.09 15.44
CA VAL A 46 -22.27 22.92 16.09
C VAL A 46 -21.56 22.05 15.06
N VAL A 47 -20.31 21.72 15.30
CA VAL A 47 -19.53 20.78 14.48
C VAL A 47 -19.35 19.50 15.29
N LEU A 48 -19.96 18.40 14.84
CA LEU A 48 -19.75 17.09 15.41
C LEU A 48 -18.54 16.41 14.75
N ASP A 49 -17.59 16.00 15.58
CA ASP A 49 -16.37 15.28 15.20
C ASP A 49 -16.45 13.83 15.70
N PHE A 50 -16.88 12.89 14.85
CA PHE A 50 -16.99 11.48 15.23
C PHE A 50 -15.65 10.76 15.09
N PHE A 51 -15.17 10.17 16.18
CA PHE A 51 -13.85 9.54 16.24
C PHE A 51 -13.85 8.25 17.08
N ALA A 52 -12.76 7.48 16.92
CA ALA A 52 -12.35 6.42 17.83
C ALA A 52 -10.83 6.52 18.07
N TYR A 53 -10.35 6.10 19.25
CA TYR A 53 -8.95 6.33 19.65
C TYR A 53 -7.91 5.65 18.73
N TRP A 54 -8.29 4.58 18.04
CA TRP A 54 -7.46 3.82 17.09
C TRP A 54 -7.50 4.38 15.66
N CYS A 55 -8.41 5.31 15.38
CA CYS A 55 -8.56 5.90 14.07
C CYS A 55 -7.40 6.87 13.81
N VAL A 56 -6.40 6.41 13.04
CA VAL A 56 -5.22 7.21 12.68
C VAL A 56 -5.60 8.49 11.94
N PRO A 57 -6.48 8.48 10.90
CA PRO A 57 -6.87 9.71 10.23
C PRO A 57 -7.60 10.70 11.16
N CYS A 58 -8.39 10.20 12.10
CA CYS A 58 -9.16 11.04 13.03
C CYS A 58 -8.26 11.96 13.87
N ARG A 59 -7.03 11.53 14.22
CA ARG A 59 -6.10 12.33 15.03
C ARG A 59 -5.83 13.69 14.39
N LYS A 60 -5.56 13.72 13.08
CA LYS A 60 -5.35 14.96 12.33
C LYS A 60 -6.63 15.80 12.32
N VAL A 61 -7.76 15.17 12.01
CA VAL A 61 -9.07 15.85 11.90
C VAL A 61 -9.50 16.49 13.20
N SER A 62 -9.51 15.74 14.31
CA SER A 62 -9.87 16.27 15.63
C SER A 62 -8.94 17.42 16.06
N THR A 63 -7.64 17.32 15.78
CA THR A 63 -6.67 18.40 16.07
C THR A 63 -6.97 19.67 15.27
N GLU A 64 -7.25 19.51 13.97
CA GLU A 64 -7.59 20.64 13.09
C GLU A 64 -8.94 21.27 13.45
N LEU A 65 -9.95 20.47 13.79
CA LEU A 65 -11.26 20.99 14.19
C LEU A 65 -11.17 21.75 15.53
N GLU A 66 -10.45 21.24 16.53
CA GLU A 66 -10.26 21.95 17.78
C GLU A 66 -9.49 23.28 17.56
N THR A 67 -8.35 23.22 16.88
CA THR A 67 -7.44 24.37 16.74
C THR A 67 -7.98 25.42 15.78
N TYR A 68 -8.38 24.99 14.58
CA TYR A 68 -8.66 25.87 13.45
C TYR A 68 -10.15 26.10 13.21
N VAL A 69 -11.03 25.41 13.95
CA VAL A 69 -12.47 25.72 13.97
C VAL A 69 -12.88 26.24 15.34
N HIS A 70 -12.80 25.43 16.40
CA HIS A 70 -13.32 25.85 17.71
C HIS A 70 -12.59 27.08 18.26
N GLN A 71 -11.27 26.99 18.43
CA GLN A 71 -10.48 28.08 18.99
C GLN A 71 -10.43 29.29 18.06
N TYR A 72 -10.36 29.05 16.75
CA TYR A 72 -10.38 30.11 15.74
C TYR A 72 -11.62 31.00 15.82
N TYR A 73 -12.82 30.39 15.79
CA TYR A 73 -14.06 31.16 15.84
C TYR A 73 -14.36 31.70 17.24
N ALA A 74 -13.91 31.02 18.30
CA ALA A 74 -13.96 31.57 19.66
C ALA A 74 -13.15 32.88 19.76
N ALA A 75 -11.92 32.90 19.23
CA ALA A 75 -11.06 34.09 19.22
C ALA A 75 -11.63 35.25 18.37
N LYS A 76 -12.43 34.93 17.34
CA LYS A 76 -13.10 35.93 16.49
C LYS A 76 -14.46 36.41 17.01
N GLY A 77 -15.00 35.80 18.07
CA GLY A 77 -16.36 36.09 18.54
C GLY A 77 -17.47 35.50 17.66
N GLY A 78 -17.19 34.44 16.91
CA GLY A 78 -18.14 33.75 16.04
C GLY A 78 -17.76 33.78 14.55
N ASN A 79 -18.65 33.24 13.71
CA ASN A 79 -18.54 33.32 12.25
C ASN A 79 -18.75 34.77 11.75
N PRO A 80 -18.65 35.08 10.44
CA PRO A 80 -18.88 36.43 9.90
C PRO A 80 -20.26 37.04 10.22
N ALA A 81 -21.25 36.22 10.59
CA ALA A 81 -22.57 36.66 11.04
C ALA A 81 -22.68 36.81 12.57
N GLY A 82 -21.56 36.70 13.31
CA GLY A 82 -21.51 36.77 14.76
C GLY A 82 -22.08 35.54 15.48
N ILE A 83 -22.28 34.41 14.78
CA ILE A 83 -22.84 33.20 15.37
C ILE A 83 -21.70 32.42 16.04
N PRO A 84 -21.79 32.06 17.33
CA PRO A 84 -20.77 31.26 18.01
C PRO A 84 -20.63 29.88 17.36
N VAL A 85 -19.42 29.32 17.40
CA VAL A 85 -19.11 28.00 16.81
C VAL A 85 -18.57 27.08 17.90
N ARG A 86 -19.15 25.89 18.00
CA ARG A 86 -18.77 24.86 18.96
C ARG A 86 -18.39 23.57 18.26
N VAL A 87 -17.23 23.01 18.58
CA VAL A 87 -16.90 21.63 18.22
C VAL A 87 -17.29 20.70 19.37
N VAL A 88 -17.90 19.57 19.05
CA VAL A 88 -18.26 18.50 19.98
C VAL A 88 -17.71 17.20 19.42
N SER A 89 -16.70 16.63 20.09
CA SER A 89 -16.10 15.37 19.65
C SER A 89 -16.88 14.18 20.22
N MET A 90 -17.29 13.27 19.35
CA MET A 90 -18.19 12.15 19.64
C MET A 90 -17.37 10.86 19.63
N ASN A 91 -17.15 10.28 20.81
CA ASN A 91 -16.47 9.00 20.94
C ASN A 91 -17.46 7.87 20.65
N ILE A 92 -17.28 7.17 19.51
CA ILE A 92 -18.19 6.08 19.10
C ILE A 92 -17.79 4.72 19.67
N GLU A 93 -16.64 4.61 20.35
CA GLU A 93 -16.19 3.39 21.02
C GLU A 93 -15.94 3.64 22.52
N PRO A 94 -17.01 3.80 23.31
CA PRO A 94 -16.89 3.85 24.76
C PRO A 94 -16.43 2.49 25.31
N GLY A 95 -15.50 2.52 26.27
CA GLY A 95 -14.99 1.31 26.95
C GLY A 95 -13.46 1.19 27.03
N ARG A 96 -12.71 2.08 26.37
CA ARG A 96 -11.22 2.08 26.38
C ARG A 96 -10.66 3.40 26.93
N GLU A 97 -11.06 3.74 28.15
CA GLU A 97 -10.80 5.07 28.77
C GLU A 97 -9.35 5.54 28.69
N VAL A 98 -8.37 4.66 28.96
CA VAL A 98 -6.94 5.05 28.96
C VAL A 98 -6.49 5.52 27.57
N ARG A 99 -6.94 4.82 26.51
CA ARG A 99 -6.58 5.15 25.12
C ARG A 99 -7.33 6.38 24.64
N THR A 100 -8.61 6.51 24.98
CA THR A 100 -9.39 7.72 24.68
C THR A 100 -8.80 8.94 25.40
N ARG A 101 -8.37 8.81 26.65
CA ARG A 101 -7.69 9.89 27.40
C ARG A 101 -6.38 10.30 26.75
N ARG A 102 -5.60 9.34 26.23
CA ARG A 102 -4.38 9.63 25.45
C ARG A 102 -4.71 10.38 24.16
N TYR A 103 -5.71 9.91 23.41
CA TYR A 103 -6.18 10.58 22.20
C TYR A 103 -6.58 12.03 22.49
N ILE A 104 -7.39 12.27 23.52
CA ILE A 104 -7.84 13.61 23.95
C ILE A 104 -6.63 14.52 24.24
N LYS A 105 -5.63 14.00 24.96
CA LYS A 105 -4.42 14.77 25.28
C LYS A 105 -3.60 15.11 24.04
N GLU A 106 -3.54 14.22 23.07
CA GLU A 106 -2.74 14.37 21.86
C GLU A 106 -3.39 15.31 20.84
N THR A 107 -4.73 15.29 20.73
CA THR A 107 -5.48 16.14 19.79
C THR A 107 -5.89 17.48 20.39
N GLY A 108 -5.94 17.58 21.72
CA GLY A 108 -6.32 18.80 22.43
C GLY A 108 -7.84 19.05 22.50
N ILE A 109 -8.67 18.11 22.02
CA ILE A 109 -10.13 18.27 22.00
C ILE A 109 -10.69 18.54 23.39
N SER A 110 -11.57 19.54 23.48
CA SER A 110 -11.98 20.11 24.77
C SER A 110 -13.34 19.60 25.28
N LEU A 111 -14.24 19.19 24.40
CA LEU A 111 -15.55 18.65 24.74
C LEU A 111 -15.77 17.30 24.05
N VAL A 112 -15.75 16.23 24.86
CA VAL A 112 -15.95 14.86 24.38
C VAL A 112 -17.20 14.26 24.99
N LEU A 113 -18.08 13.73 24.15
CA LEU A 113 -19.28 12.99 24.55
C LEU A 113 -19.17 11.53 24.12
N ASP A 114 -19.62 10.62 24.97
CA ASP A 114 -19.65 9.18 24.65
C ASP A 114 -20.97 8.83 23.94
N ASP A 115 -20.88 8.42 22.67
CA ASP A 115 -22.01 7.90 21.89
C ASP A 115 -22.13 6.39 22.12
N GLU A 116 -22.72 6.02 23.25
CA GLU A 116 -22.90 4.63 23.67
C GLU A 116 -23.63 3.78 22.62
N GLY A 117 -22.87 2.87 21.99
CA GLY A 117 -23.37 2.00 20.92
C GLY A 117 -23.44 2.67 19.54
N GLY A 118 -22.86 3.87 19.37
CA GLY A 118 -22.82 4.60 18.10
C GLY A 118 -24.20 5.02 17.59
N LYS A 119 -25.17 5.26 18.48
CA LYS A 119 -26.57 5.50 18.10
C LYS A 119 -26.73 6.81 17.35
N VAL A 120 -26.08 7.89 17.82
CA VAL A 120 -26.12 9.20 17.15
C VAL A 120 -25.38 9.11 15.82
N TYR A 121 -24.19 8.51 15.82
CA TYR A 121 -23.40 8.24 14.62
C TYR A 121 -24.21 7.50 13.54
N GLN A 122 -24.91 6.42 13.91
CA GLN A 122 -25.76 5.65 12.99
C GLN A 122 -26.96 6.46 12.50
N SER A 123 -27.60 7.26 13.38
CA SER A 123 -28.75 8.10 13.03
C SER A 123 -28.40 9.17 11.97
N LEU A 124 -27.13 9.57 11.91
CA LEU A 124 -26.59 10.52 10.93
C LEU A 124 -26.09 9.82 9.64
N GLY A 125 -26.34 8.52 9.50
CA GLY A 125 -25.92 7.73 8.35
C GLY A 125 -24.42 7.43 8.34
N GLY A 126 -23.75 7.42 9.49
CA GLY A 126 -22.33 7.14 9.61
C GLY A 126 -21.94 5.76 9.06
N ARG A 127 -21.02 5.75 8.09
CA ARG A 127 -20.51 4.53 7.42
C ARG A 127 -18.99 4.36 7.50
N GLY A 128 -18.29 5.38 8.01
CA GLY A 128 -16.87 5.37 8.32
C GLY A 128 -16.50 6.53 9.24
N ILE A 129 -15.31 6.48 9.85
CA ILE A 129 -14.72 7.58 10.60
C ILE A 129 -13.38 8.01 9.97
N PRO A 130 -13.01 9.30 10.04
CA PRO A 130 -13.72 10.40 10.71
C PRO A 130 -15.03 10.74 10.00
N LEU A 131 -16.04 11.20 10.75
CA LEU A 131 -17.26 11.77 10.19
C LEU A 131 -17.42 13.16 10.79
N VAL A 132 -17.55 14.17 9.92
CA VAL A 132 -17.72 15.57 10.33
C VAL A 132 -19.09 16.05 9.90
N VAL A 133 -19.87 16.57 10.86
CA VAL A 133 -21.21 17.08 10.61
C VAL A 133 -21.33 18.50 11.15
N VAL A 134 -21.80 19.43 10.33
CA VAL A 134 -22.13 20.80 10.78
C VAL A 134 -23.63 20.92 10.91
N LEU A 135 -24.07 21.37 12.08
CA LEU A 135 -25.47 21.51 12.45
C LEU A 135 -25.78 22.95 12.86
N THR A 136 -27.00 23.37 12.55
CA THR A 136 -27.57 24.60 13.09
C THR A 136 -28.97 24.39 13.60
N LYS A 137 -29.32 25.15 14.64
CA LYS A 137 -30.70 25.26 15.10
C LYS A 137 -31.03 26.74 15.30
N PRO A 138 -31.72 27.37 14.35
CA PRO A 138 -32.26 28.71 14.54
C PRO A 138 -33.16 28.75 15.78
N ALA A 139 -33.10 29.85 16.53
CA ALA A 139 -33.89 30.02 17.74
C ALA A 139 -35.40 29.81 17.45
N GLY A 140 -36.04 28.91 18.21
CA GLY A 140 -37.47 28.61 18.08
C GLY A 140 -37.86 27.51 17.08
N GLN A 141 -36.91 26.85 16.40
CA GLN A 141 -37.18 25.65 15.59
C GLN A 141 -37.15 24.36 16.44
N GLY A 142 -37.85 23.32 15.99
CA GLY A 142 -37.91 22.02 16.68
C GLY A 142 -36.65 21.17 16.50
N ASN A 143 -36.27 20.90 15.25
CA ASN A 143 -35.16 20.01 14.90
C ASN A 143 -33.88 20.78 14.54
N TRP A 144 -32.74 20.11 14.66
CA TRP A 144 -31.44 20.58 14.19
C TRP A 144 -31.32 20.33 12.69
N ASN A 145 -30.88 21.32 11.92
CA ASN A 145 -30.62 21.20 10.49
C ASN A 145 -29.21 20.68 10.27
N ILE A 146 -29.02 19.78 9.30
CA ILE A 146 -27.71 19.35 8.84
C ILE A 146 -27.28 20.25 7.68
N ASP A 147 -26.33 21.15 7.94
CA ASP A 147 -25.78 22.07 6.93
C ASP A 147 -24.62 21.43 6.15
N TYR A 148 -23.94 20.45 6.75
CA TYR A 148 -22.87 19.68 6.12
C TYR A 148 -22.74 18.33 6.81
N SER A 149 -22.46 17.28 6.03
CA SER A 149 -22.12 15.95 6.55
C SER A 149 -21.18 15.27 5.56
N HIS A 150 -20.02 14.84 6.04
CA HIS A 150 -19.03 14.18 5.20
C HIS A 150 -18.30 13.08 5.97
N THR A 151 -18.31 11.87 5.41
CA THR A 151 -17.48 10.75 5.89
C THR A 151 -16.08 10.88 5.28
N GLY A 152 -15.07 10.99 6.12
CA GLY A 152 -13.71 11.43 5.79
C GLY A 152 -13.46 12.84 6.30
N TYR A 153 -12.53 13.55 5.66
CA TYR A 153 -12.25 14.95 5.98
C TYR A 153 -11.73 15.70 4.76
N GLU A 154 -12.51 16.68 4.31
CA GLU A 154 -12.17 17.51 3.13
C GLU A 154 -11.22 18.67 3.46
N GLY A 155 -10.71 18.73 4.70
CA GLY A 155 -9.84 19.79 5.19
C GLY A 155 -10.59 20.92 5.91
N VAL A 156 -9.87 21.64 6.77
CA VAL A 156 -10.46 22.71 7.59
C VAL A 156 -11.08 23.84 6.78
N ASP A 157 -10.50 24.19 5.64
CA ASP A 157 -11.00 25.29 4.80
C ASP A 157 -12.42 25.02 4.30
N LYS A 158 -12.76 23.75 4.02
CA LYS A 158 -14.13 23.37 3.63
C LYS A 158 -15.11 23.58 4.77
N VAL A 159 -14.76 23.10 5.96
CA VAL A 159 -15.59 23.23 7.16
C VAL A 159 -15.80 24.71 7.49
N ARG A 160 -14.74 25.52 7.44
CA ARG A 160 -14.81 26.97 7.65
C ARG A 160 -15.64 27.68 6.58
N GLN A 161 -15.55 27.27 5.31
CA GLN A 161 -16.40 27.82 4.25
C GLN A 161 -17.88 27.58 4.54
N VAL A 162 -18.26 26.37 4.97
CA VAL A 162 -19.64 26.06 5.38
C VAL A 162 -20.06 26.96 6.54
N ILE A 163 -19.25 27.01 7.60
CA ILE A 163 -19.51 27.84 8.79
C ILE A 163 -19.65 29.32 8.43
N ASP A 164 -18.77 29.83 7.57
CA ASP A 164 -18.75 31.21 7.12
C ASP A 164 -19.90 31.55 6.17
N PHE A 165 -20.53 30.56 5.55
CA PHE A 165 -21.69 30.73 4.68
C PHE A 165 -23.00 30.80 5.47
N ILE A 166 -23.06 30.18 6.64
CA ILE A 166 -24.27 30.19 7.50
C ILE A 166 -24.61 31.62 7.93
N ARG A 167 -25.86 32.01 7.73
CA ARG A 167 -26.43 33.32 8.11
C ARG A 167 -27.63 33.12 9.02
N GLN A 168 -27.94 34.12 9.84
CA GLN A 168 -29.17 34.08 10.65
C GLN A 168 -30.40 34.08 9.74
N GLY A 169 -31.26 33.08 9.88
CA GLY A 169 -32.54 32.99 9.17
C GLY A 169 -32.49 32.40 7.75
N ASP A 170 -31.38 31.78 7.32
CA ASP A 170 -31.27 31.22 5.96
C ASP A 170 -32.02 29.89 5.83
N ASN A 171 -33.32 29.97 5.53
CA ASN A 171 -34.09 28.85 4.99
C ASN A 171 -33.88 28.80 3.47
N ARG A 172 -32.84 28.08 2.99
CA ARG A 172 -32.82 27.22 1.76
C ARG A 172 -31.44 27.07 1.12
N ASN A 173 -31.09 25.80 0.87
CA ASN A 173 -30.80 25.22 -0.45
C ASN A 173 -29.97 26.05 -1.44
N LYS A 174 -28.78 26.51 -1.03
CA LYS A 174 -27.75 27.01 -1.96
C LYS A 174 -26.63 25.98 -2.08
N MET A 175 -26.53 25.41 -3.29
CA MET A 175 -25.42 24.57 -3.71
C MET A 175 -24.12 25.36 -3.51
N LEU A 176 -23.25 24.87 -2.63
CA LEU A 176 -21.95 25.46 -2.33
C LEU A 176 -21.13 25.59 -3.62
N PRO A 177 -20.39 26.69 -3.83
CA PRO A 177 -19.51 26.84 -4.98
C PRO A 177 -18.41 25.77 -4.98
N SER A 178 -18.02 25.32 -6.17
CA SER A 178 -16.97 24.32 -6.38
C SER A 178 -15.64 24.77 -5.76
N VAL A 179 -15.13 23.96 -4.84
CA VAL A 179 -13.93 24.25 -4.06
C VAL A 179 -12.69 23.91 -4.88
N LYS A 180 -11.66 24.75 -4.78
CA LYS A 180 -10.32 24.42 -5.27
C LYS A 180 -9.77 23.27 -4.42
N LEU A 181 -9.72 22.08 -4.99
CA LEU A 181 -9.12 20.90 -4.38
C LEU A 181 -7.65 21.20 -4.01
N HIS A 182 -7.35 21.18 -2.71
CA HIS A 182 -5.98 21.27 -2.19
C HIS A 182 -5.22 20.00 -2.55
N ALA A 183 -3.99 20.17 -3.01
CA ALA A 183 -3.09 19.07 -3.27
C ALA A 183 -2.33 18.70 -1.98
N THR A 184 -2.10 17.41 -1.77
CA THR A 184 -1.25 16.89 -0.71
C THR A 184 -0.03 16.23 -1.33
N HIS A 185 1.10 16.35 -0.64
CA HIS A 185 2.37 15.80 -1.08
C HIS A 185 2.94 14.90 0.01
N GLY A 186 3.52 13.78 -0.39
CA GLY A 186 4.26 12.88 0.48
C GLY A 186 5.53 12.41 -0.21
N LEU A 187 6.54 12.09 0.58
CA LEU A 187 7.79 11.51 0.12
C LEU A 187 8.03 10.22 0.89
N GLU A 188 8.32 9.14 0.16
CA GLU A 188 8.75 7.86 0.71
C GLU A 188 10.15 7.57 0.14
N LEU A 189 11.11 7.23 0.98
CA LEU A 189 12.47 6.84 0.60
C LEU A 189 12.75 5.46 1.20
N GLY A 190 13.26 4.55 0.40
CA GLY A 190 13.66 3.20 0.81
C GLY A 190 15.07 2.87 0.33
N THR A 191 15.82 2.13 1.14
CA THR A 191 17.13 1.58 0.76
C THR A 191 17.29 0.18 1.32
N ASP A 192 17.59 -0.77 0.45
CA ASP A 192 17.91 -2.16 0.77
C ASP A 192 19.36 -2.45 0.39
N VAL A 193 20.08 -3.13 1.29
CA VAL A 193 21.46 -3.57 1.07
C VAL A 193 21.55 -5.04 1.45
N LEU A 194 21.97 -5.87 0.49
CA LEU A 194 22.20 -7.30 0.67
C LEU A 194 23.64 -7.61 0.28
N TRP A 195 24.39 -8.30 1.15
CA TRP A 195 25.79 -8.62 0.85
C TRP A 195 26.18 -10.03 1.28
N SER A 196 27.08 -10.62 0.51
CA SER A 196 27.82 -11.86 0.75
C SER A 196 29.32 -11.54 0.55
N ASN A 197 30.18 -12.55 0.60
CA ASN A 197 31.62 -12.37 0.37
C ASN A 197 31.96 -11.95 -1.08
N ASP A 198 31.08 -12.26 -2.02
CA ASP A 198 31.28 -12.21 -3.47
C ASP A 198 30.22 -11.39 -4.21
N VAL A 199 29.22 -10.87 -3.49
CA VAL A 199 28.07 -10.16 -4.07
C VAL A 199 27.65 -9.04 -3.12
N LEU A 200 27.47 -7.84 -3.64
CA LEU A 200 26.88 -6.70 -2.99
C LEU A 200 25.76 -6.14 -3.87
N LEU A 201 24.54 -6.15 -3.35
CA LEU A 201 23.36 -5.64 -4.02
C LEU A 201 22.83 -4.44 -3.23
N THR A 202 22.50 -3.36 -3.93
CA THR A 202 21.78 -2.23 -3.35
C THR A 202 20.55 -1.90 -4.19
N ASP A 203 19.46 -1.49 -3.55
CA ASP A 203 18.33 -0.85 -4.22
C ASP A 203 17.88 0.35 -3.40
N THR A 204 17.81 1.52 -4.03
CA THR A 204 17.32 2.76 -3.42
C THR A 204 16.14 3.28 -4.21
N THR A 205 15.00 3.43 -3.55
CA THR A 205 13.74 3.86 -4.17
C THR A 205 13.25 5.16 -3.54
N ALA A 206 12.87 6.13 -4.38
CA ALA A 206 12.22 7.37 -3.97
C ALA A 206 10.84 7.47 -4.61
N THR A 207 9.79 7.56 -3.78
CA THR A 207 8.40 7.68 -4.21
C THR A 207 7.83 9.03 -3.82
N HIS A 208 7.39 9.80 -4.80
CA HIS A 208 6.58 10.99 -4.60
C HIS A 208 5.10 10.61 -4.64
N VAL A 209 4.38 10.91 -3.55
CA VAL A 209 2.94 10.73 -3.47
C VAL A 209 2.29 12.10 -3.64
N PHE A 210 1.40 12.23 -4.62
CA PHE A 210 0.67 13.46 -4.89
C PHE A 210 -0.82 13.14 -5.00
N ALA A 211 -1.64 13.67 -4.08
CA ALA A 211 -3.08 13.50 -4.15
C ALA A 211 -3.80 14.82 -4.32
N ARG A 212 -4.76 14.86 -5.24
CA ARG A 212 -5.61 16.02 -5.50
C ARG A 212 -7.02 15.56 -5.86
N GLY A 213 -7.99 15.93 -5.03
CA GLY A 213 -9.36 15.43 -5.15
C GLY A 213 -9.42 13.93 -4.95
N GLY A 214 -10.13 13.23 -5.85
CA GLY A 214 -10.26 11.77 -5.82
C GLY A 214 -9.08 11.02 -6.45
N THR A 215 -8.04 11.71 -6.93
CA THR A 215 -6.91 11.07 -7.62
C THR A 215 -5.64 11.18 -6.79
N GLU A 216 -4.95 10.05 -6.63
CA GLU A 216 -3.60 9.93 -6.07
C GLU A 216 -2.66 9.41 -7.16
N PHE A 217 -1.50 10.05 -7.26
CA PHE A 217 -0.38 9.70 -8.11
C PHE A 217 0.77 9.26 -7.22
N ARG A 218 1.43 8.17 -7.57
CA ARG A 218 2.64 7.66 -6.91
C ARG A 218 3.70 7.45 -7.97
N THR A 219 4.65 8.37 -8.03
CA THR A 219 5.79 8.31 -8.94
C THR A 219 6.99 7.77 -8.18
N ALA A 220 7.45 6.57 -8.53
CA ALA A 220 8.59 5.92 -7.89
C ALA A 220 9.77 5.83 -8.87
N TYR A 221 10.94 6.27 -8.43
CA TYR A 221 12.21 6.06 -9.12
C TYR A 221 13.11 5.17 -8.27
N SER A 222 13.65 4.11 -8.86
CA SER A 222 14.54 3.15 -8.20
C SER A 222 15.89 3.11 -8.90
N LEU A 223 16.96 3.10 -8.10
CA LEU A 223 18.34 2.90 -8.53
C LEU A 223 18.90 1.68 -7.81
N GLY A 224 19.21 0.62 -8.57
CA GLY A 224 19.85 -0.59 -8.08
C GLY A 224 21.30 -0.69 -8.52
N THR A 225 22.16 -1.31 -7.70
CA THR A 225 23.52 -1.70 -8.09
C THR A 225 23.72 -3.20 -7.87
N LEU A 226 24.37 -3.84 -8.84
CA LEU A 226 24.76 -5.24 -8.81
C LEU A 226 26.28 -5.31 -8.90
N ASP A 227 26.95 -5.47 -7.77
CA ASP A 227 28.40 -5.62 -7.71
C ASP A 227 28.71 -7.08 -7.34
N LEU A 228 29.42 -7.82 -8.18
CA LEU A 228 29.77 -9.21 -7.90
C LEU A 228 31.13 -9.61 -8.44
N ASP A 229 31.76 -10.56 -7.77
CA ASP A 229 32.98 -11.21 -8.23
C ASP A 229 32.61 -12.47 -9.01
N TYR A 230 32.64 -12.37 -10.35
CA TYR A 230 32.47 -13.53 -11.24
C TYR A 230 33.68 -14.44 -11.11
N ASP A 231 33.42 -15.70 -10.78
CA ASP A 231 34.41 -16.75 -10.60
C ASP A 231 33.94 -18.01 -11.34
N PRO A 232 34.50 -18.34 -12.51
CA PRO A 232 34.09 -19.51 -13.28
C PRO A 232 34.48 -20.80 -12.54
N ALA A 233 33.70 -21.88 -12.71
CA ALA A 233 34.08 -23.17 -12.13
C ALA A 233 35.42 -23.69 -12.70
N GLU A 234 36.25 -24.27 -11.83
CA GLU A 234 37.48 -24.94 -12.25
C GLU A 234 37.13 -26.24 -12.97
N GLU A 235 37.36 -26.27 -14.28
CA GLU A 235 37.11 -27.43 -15.12
C GLU A 235 38.38 -27.87 -15.84
N ALA A 236 38.59 -29.19 -15.91
CA ALA A 236 39.75 -29.74 -16.58
C ALA A 236 39.74 -29.32 -18.06
N PHE A 237 40.88 -28.80 -18.53
CA PHE A 237 41.08 -28.35 -19.91
C PHE A 237 40.29 -27.10 -20.33
N VAL A 238 39.65 -26.39 -19.38
CA VAL A 238 39.00 -25.09 -19.62
C VAL A 238 39.85 -23.98 -19.01
N PHE A 239 40.51 -23.19 -19.86
CA PHE A 239 41.45 -22.12 -19.44
C PHE A 239 41.13 -20.74 -20.03
N TRP A 240 40.13 -20.64 -20.90
CA TRP A 240 39.71 -19.36 -21.50
C TRP A 240 38.80 -18.53 -20.58
N ARG A 241 38.12 -19.16 -19.61
CA ARG A 241 37.31 -18.46 -18.63
C ARG A 241 38.17 -17.95 -17.48
N GLN A 242 38.01 -16.69 -17.11
CA GLN A 242 38.82 -15.98 -16.12
C GLN A 242 37.93 -15.23 -15.13
N PRO A 243 38.32 -15.13 -13.85
CA PRO A 243 37.57 -14.36 -12.86
C PRO A 243 37.60 -12.86 -13.17
N VAL A 244 36.48 -12.17 -12.93
CA VAL A 244 36.28 -10.75 -13.24
C VAL A 244 35.32 -10.12 -12.23
N SER A 245 35.61 -8.91 -11.73
CA SER A 245 34.62 -8.14 -10.95
C SER A 245 33.66 -7.44 -11.91
N LEU A 246 32.37 -7.68 -11.73
CA LEU A 246 31.28 -7.11 -12.52
C LEU A 246 30.54 -6.05 -11.69
N SER A 247 30.12 -4.98 -12.35
CA SER A 247 29.29 -3.93 -11.76
C SER A 247 28.27 -3.46 -12.79
N ASP A 248 26.99 -3.47 -12.43
CA ASP A 248 25.91 -2.95 -13.24
C ASP A 248 24.98 -2.05 -12.42
N ARG A 249 24.27 -1.15 -13.12
CA ARG A 249 23.28 -0.27 -12.51
C ARG A 249 21.94 -0.42 -13.20
N ARG A 250 20.91 -0.55 -12.39
CA ARG A 250 19.53 -0.62 -12.84
C ARG A 250 18.80 0.67 -12.51
N HIS A 251 18.13 1.23 -13.51
CA HIS A 251 17.23 2.37 -13.35
C HIS A 251 15.80 1.90 -13.60
N ALA A 252 14.86 2.24 -12.71
CA ALA A 252 13.45 1.97 -12.93
C ALA A 252 12.59 3.19 -12.58
N LEU A 253 11.55 3.43 -13.38
CA LEU A 253 10.55 4.46 -13.15
C LEU A 253 9.17 3.82 -13.22
N GLN A 254 8.36 4.03 -12.19
CA GLN A 254 7.00 3.52 -12.11
C GLN A 254 6.04 4.66 -11.73
N GLU A 255 4.95 4.78 -12.47
CA GLU A 255 3.83 5.64 -12.14
C GLU A 255 2.64 4.76 -11.76
N MET A 256 2.03 5.02 -10.60
CA MET A 256 0.77 4.40 -10.19
C MET A 256 -0.26 5.48 -9.92
N ILE A 257 -1.42 5.35 -10.56
CA ILE A 257 -2.53 6.28 -10.44
C ILE A 257 -3.70 5.53 -9.81
N ARG A 258 -4.21 6.08 -8.72
CA ARG A 258 -5.42 5.62 -8.05
C ARG A 258 -6.49 6.70 -8.17
N HIS A 259 -7.60 6.39 -8.81
CA HIS A 259 -8.71 7.32 -8.98
C HIS A 259 -10.00 6.78 -8.37
N THR A 260 -10.53 7.51 -7.39
CA THR A 260 -11.78 7.20 -6.71
C THR A 260 -12.96 7.70 -7.55
N LEU A 261 -13.64 6.80 -8.25
CA LEU A 261 -14.84 7.13 -9.04
C LEU A 261 -16.07 7.35 -8.15
N SER A 262 -16.19 6.55 -7.10
CA SER A 262 -17.25 6.64 -6.10
C SER A 262 -16.73 6.14 -4.75
N PRO A 263 -17.45 6.35 -3.64
CA PRO A 263 -17.03 5.82 -2.33
C PRO A 263 -16.81 4.30 -2.31
N SER A 264 -17.37 3.56 -3.26
CA SER A 264 -17.24 2.11 -3.35
C SER A 264 -16.33 1.62 -4.46
N ILE A 265 -15.96 2.47 -5.43
CA ILE A 265 -15.21 2.02 -6.62
C ILE A 265 -13.99 2.90 -6.82
N THR A 266 -12.84 2.26 -6.89
CA THR A 266 -11.55 2.87 -7.20
C THR A 266 -10.95 2.19 -8.42
N LEU A 267 -10.46 3.00 -9.36
CA LEU A 267 -9.67 2.53 -10.49
C LEU A 267 -8.20 2.66 -10.15
N ASN A 268 -7.42 1.64 -10.50
CA ASN A 268 -5.98 1.65 -10.44
C ASN A 268 -5.44 1.59 -11.87
N SER A 269 -4.41 2.37 -12.17
CA SER A 269 -3.56 2.15 -13.34
C SER A 269 -2.11 2.27 -12.94
N ALA A 270 -1.26 1.47 -13.58
CA ALA A 270 0.17 1.48 -13.34
C ALA A 270 0.89 1.40 -14.68
N PHE A 271 1.99 2.14 -14.84
CA PHE A 271 2.86 1.97 -15.99
C PHE A 271 4.27 2.37 -15.62
N GLY A 272 5.25 1.77 -16.28
CA GLY A 272 6.63 2.03 -15.97
C GLY A 272 7.57 1.27 -16.89
N GLY A 273 8.85 1.39 -16.58
CA GLY A 273 9.89 0.67 -17.27
C GLY A 273 11.20 0.70 -16.52
N TYR A 274 12.13 -0.12 -16.98
CA TYR A 274 13.47 -0.22 -16.43
C TYR A 274 14.52 -0.37 -17.54
N ASP A 275 15.76 -0.05 -17.16
CA ASP A 275 16.98 -0.27 -17.93
C ASP A 275 18.03 -0.89 -17.00
N GLY A 276 18.69 -1.96 -17.45
CA GLY A 276 19.71 -2.70 -16.68
C GLY A 276 19.27 -4.09 -16.22
N TYR A 277 20.22 -4.87 -15.72
CA TYR A 277 19.99 -6.25 -15.28
C TYR A 277 19.07 -6.28 -14.05
N GLN A 278 18.09 -7.19 -14.03
CA GLN A 278 17.13 -7.31 -12.92
C GLN A 278 17.71 -8.04 -11.70
N ASP A 279 18.67 -8.93 -11.92
CA ASP A 279 19.28 -9.73 -10.87
C ASP A 279 20.75 -10.06 -11.21
N TYR A 280 21.53 -10.36 -10.16
CA TYR A 280 22.95 -10.65 -10.29
C TYR A 280 23.23 -11.95 -11.06
N ARG A 281 22.26 -12.87 -11.11
CA ARG A 281 22.40 -14.16 -11.79
C ARG A 281 22.38 -13.97 -13.30
N SER A 282 21.48 -13.13 -13.82
CA SER A 282 21.50 -12.76 -15.24
C SER A 282 22.80 -12.07 -15.63
N LEU A 283 23.35 -11.20 -14.78
CA LEU A 283 24.64 -10.54 -15.02
C LEU A 283 25.81 -11.54 -15.03
N TRP A 284 25.83 -12.47 -14.07
CA TRP A 284 26.82 -13.56 -14.02
C TRP A 284 26.74 -14.46 -15.26
N LEU A 285 25.53 -14.88 -15.66
CA LEU A 285 25.32 -15.75 -16.83
C LEU A 285 25.70 -15.05 -18.13
N ASN A 286 25.43 -13.76 -18.24
CA ASN A 286 25.85 -12.96 -19.39
C ASN A 286 27.38 -12.94 -19.53
N GLU A 287 28.11 -12.76 -18.44
CA GLU A 287 29.58 -12.84 -18.43
C GLU A 287 30.08 -14.24 -18.78
N PHE A 288 29.44 -15.29 -18.25
CA PHE A 288 29.75 -16.67 -18.59
C PHE A 288 29.67 -16.91 -20.10
N TYR A 289 28.55 -16.57 -20.74
CA TYR A 289 28.37 -16.79 -22.18
C TYR A 289 29.29 -15.92 -23.03
N ARG A 290 29.64 -14.71 -22.56
CA ARG A 290 30.62 -13.84 -23.22
C ARG A 290 32.00 -14.50 -23.30
N GLN A 291 32.44 -15.13 -22.21
CA GLN A 291 33.74 -15.81 -22.17
C GLN A 291 33.70 -17.18 -22.87
N GLU A 292 32.57 -17.89 -22.82
CA GLU A 292 32.42 -19.22 -23.41
C GLU A 292 32.30 -19.16 -24.95
N TYR A 293 31.64 -18.15 -25.49
CA TYR A 293 31.33 -18.05 -26.92
C TYR A 293 31.71 -16.69 -27.54
N PRO A 294 32.98 -16.26 -27.49
CA PRO A 294 33.38 -14.90 -27.89
C PRO A 294 33.11 -14.55 -29.35
N GLU A 295 33.14 -15.53 -30.28
CA GLU A 295 32.91 -15.29 -31.71
C GLU A 295 31.42 -15.26 -32.12
N GLY A 296 30.50 -15.56 -31.19
CA GLY A 296 29.04 -15.58 -31.46
C GLY A 296 28.18 -14.90 -30.40
N TYR A 297 28.80 -14.38 -29.35
CA TYR A 297 28.13 -13.64 -28.28
C TYR A 297 27.72 -12.24 -28.74
N SER A 298 26.54 -11.80 -28.30
CA SER A 298 26.07 -10.43 -28.46
C SER A 298 25.86 -9.79 -27.09
N GLU A 299 26.38 -8.59 -26.89
CA GLU A 299 26.21 -7.84 -25.64
C GLU A 299 24.73 -7.61 -25.35
N ALA A 300 24.27 -8.10 -24.20
CA ALA A 300 22.89 -7.92 -23.75
C ALA A 300 22.71 -6.57 -23.04
N LYS A 301 21.59 -5.90 -23.34
CA LYS A 301 21.15 -4.65 -22.69
C LYS A 301 19.73 -4.79 -22.20
N PRO A 302 19.52 -5.46 -21.04
CA PRO A 302 18.18 -5.77 -20.57
C PRO A 302 17.37 -4.50 -20.29
N HIS A 303 16.12 -4.49 -20.72
CA HIS A 303 15.19 -3.40 -20.47
C HIS A 303 13.76 -3.91 -20.55
N GLY A 304 12.81 -3.23 -19.91
CA GLY A 304 11.42 -3.68 -19.94
C GLY A 304 10.43 -2.57 -19.68
N VAL A 305 9.18 -2.80 -20.10
CA VAL A 305 8.05 -1.90 -19.89
C VAL A 305 6.86 -2.67 -19.36
N ASN A 306 6.05 -2.01 -18.53
CA ASN A 306 4.84 -2.59 -17.98
C ASN A 306 3.65 -1.62 -18.07
N LEU A 307 2.46 -2.20 -18.16
CA LEU A 307 1.17 -1.52 -18.09
C LEU A 307 0.20 -2.38 -17.29
N GLY A 308 -0.45 -1.78 -16.31
CA GLY A 308 -1.45 -2.42 -15.45
C GLY A 308 -2.70 -1.58 -15.31
N VAL A 309 -3.84 -2.25 -15.20
CA VAL A 309 -5.15 -1.66 -14.89
C VAL A 309 -5.85 -2.52 -13.86
N GLY A 310 -6.59 -1.89 -12.96
CA GLY A 310 -7.29 -2.58 -11.91
C GLY A 310 -8.55 -1.86 -11.46
N VAL A 311 -9.46 -2.62 -10.89
CA VAL A 311 -10.69 -2.12 -10.28
C VAL A 311 -10.77 -2.67 -8.87
N ARG A 312 -10.87 -1.78 -7.90
CA ARG A 312 -11.14 -2.09 -6.50
C ARG A 312 -12.57 -1.70 -6.18
N TRP A 313 -13.32 -2.66 -5.67
CA TRP A 313 -14.68 -2.51 -5.17
C TRP A 313 -14.71 -2.72 -3.65
N GLU A 314 -15.03 -1.67 -2.91
CA GLU A 314 -15.34 -1.75 -1.49
C GLU A 314 -16.73 -2.37 -1.31
N VAL A 315 -16.78 -3.65 -0.94
CA VAL A 315 -18.01 -4.38 -0.67
C VAL A 315 -18.66 -3.86 0.60
N SER A 316 -17.85 -3.62 1.63
CA SER A 316 -18.24 -2.89 2.83
C SER A 316 -17.20 -1.80 3.09
N PRO A 317 -17.60 -0.53 3.20
CA PRO A 317 -16.66 0.57 3.36
C PRO A 317 -15.65 0.29 4.45
N THR A 318 -14.35 0.43 4.14
CA THR A 318 -13.22 0.33 5.08
C THR A 318 -12.97 -1.03 5.73
N THR A 319 -13.78 -2.04 5.42
CA THR A 319 -13.77 -3.35 6.11
C THR A 319 -13.59 -4.53 5.17
N SER A 320 -14.08 -4.41 3.94
CA SER A 320 -13.86 -5.44 2.92
C SER A 320 -13.82 -4.87 1.52
N PHE A 321 -12.91 -5.39 0.71
CA PHE A 321 -12.83 -5.06 -0.70
C PHE A 321 -12.51 -6.29 -1.55
N ILE A 322 -12.90 -6.20 -2.81
CA ILE A 322 -12.51 -7.08 -3.89
C ILE A 322 -11.75 -6.24 -4.90
N GLN A 323 -10.57 -6.68 -5.31
CA GLN A 323 -9.76 -6.00 -6.30
C GLN A 323 -9.38 -6.97 -7.40
N PHE A 324 -9.66 -6.59 -8.64
CA PHE A 324 -9.21 -7.29 -9.83
C PHE A 324 -8.16 -6.44 -10.53
N ASP A 325 -7.02 -7.02 -10.85
CA ASP A 325 -5.94 -6.36 -11.57
C ASP A 325 -5.53 -7.19 -12.80
N TYR A 326 -5.22 -6.50 -13.88
CA TYR A 326 -4.63 -7.06 -15.08
C TYR A 326 -3.38 -6.28 -15.43
N ALA A 327 -2.28 -6.98 -15.70
CA ALA A 327 -1.02 -6.40 -16.10
C ALA A 327 -0.48 -7.07 -17.37
N TRP A 328 0.18 -6.26 -18.18
CA TRP A 328 0.98 -6.68 -19.32
C TRP A 328 2.40 -6.14 -19.14
N GLN A 329 3.38 -6.96 -19.48
CA GLN A 329 4.79 -6.62 -19.40
C GLN A 329 5.51 -7.14 -20.65
N ALA A 330 6.46 -6.36 -21.16
CA ALA A 330 7.37 -6.75 -22.21
C ALA A 330 8.81 -6.50 -21.75
N ASP A 331 9.62 -7.55 -21.76
CA ASP A 331 11.01 -7.54 -21.32
C ASP A 331 11.93 -7.97 -22.45
N SER A 332 13.04 -7.25 -22.61
CA SER A 332 14.25 -7.75 -23.27
C SER A 332 15.22 -8.17 -22.17
N ILE A 333 15.59 -9.45 -22.16
CA ILE A 333 16.48 -10.07 -21.16
C ILE A 333 17.82 -10.45 -21.77
N ALA A 334 18.81 -10.75 -20.92
CA ALA A 334 20.03 -11.38 -21.40
C ALA A 334 19.74 -12.83 -21.86
N PRO A 335 19.97 -13.17 -23.14
CA PRO A 335 19.64 -14.50 -23.64
C PRO A 335 20.66 -15.54 -23.19
N GLY A 336 20.20 -16.77 -23.02
CA GLY A 336 21.08 -17.94 -22.92
C GLY A 336 21.68 -18.32 -24.27
N TYR A 337 22.74 -19.13 -24.26
CA TYR A 337 23.36 -19.65 -25.49
C TYR A 337 23.55 -21.16 -25.40
N GLU A 338 23.21 -21.85 -26.48
CA GLU A 338 23.34 -23.30 -26.59
C GLU A 338 24.15 -23.68 -27.83
N LYS A 339 25.23 -24.46 -27.65
CA LYS A 339 26.04 -24.98 -28.75
C LYS A 339 25.85 -26.49 -28.89
N LYS A 340 24.94 -26.91 -29.78
CA LYS A 340 24.75 -28.34 -30.07
C LYS A 340 25.90 -28.89 -30.93
N PRO A 341 26.32 -30.16 -30.73
CA PRO A 341 27.31 -30.79 -31.59
C PRO A 341 26.94 -30.63 -33.07
N PHE A 342 27.90 -30.17 -33.87
CA PHE A 342 27.77 -29.95 -35.32
C PHE A 342 26.71 -28.92 -35.75
N LYS A 343 26.15 -28.11 -34.82
CA LYS A 343 25.26 -26.98 -35.14
C LYS A 343 25.95 -25.66 -34.84
N PRO A 344 25.55 -24.56 -35.52
CA PRO A 344 25.98 -23.22 -35.12
C PRO A 344 25.49 -22.90 -33.70
N LEU A 345 26.13 -21.93 -33.07
CA LEU A 345 25.70 -21.40 -31.77
C LEU A 345 24.26 -20.89 -31.89
N ALA A 346 23.37 -21.40 -31.05
CA ALA A 346 22.00 -20.94 -30.96
C ALA A 346 21.88 -19.93 -29.81
N GLN A 347 21.29 -18.78 -30.11
CA GLN A 347 20.88 -17.81 -29.12
C GLN A 347 19.47 -18.16 -28.63
N GLY A 348 19.28 -18.15 -27.32
CA GLY A 348 17.99 -18.30 -26.68
C GLY A 348 17.09 -17.09 -26.92
N ARG A 349 15.85 -17.19 -26.45
CA ARG A 349 14.90 -16.08 -26.50
C ARG A 349 15.36 -14.96 -25.56
N ASP A 350 15.29 -13.73 -26.05
CA ASP A 350 15.58 -12.50 -25.32
C ASP A 350 14.32 -11.66 -25.08
N GLU A 351 13.26 -11.82 -25.87
CA GLU A 351 11.98 -11.13 -25.66
C GLU A 351 10.96 -11.98 -24.89
N LEU A 352 10.46 -11.45 -23.77
CA LEU A 352 9.39 -12.05 -22.98
C LEU A 352 8.19 -11.12 -22.91
N TYR A 353 7.02 -11.63 -23.28
CA TYR A 353 5.73 -10.98 -23.04
C TYR A 353 5.01 -11.73 -21.93
N THR A 354 4.55 -11.00 -20.91
CA THR A 354 3.85 -11.55 -19.76
C THR A 354 2.49 -10.88 -19.58
N HIS A 355 1.45 -11.69 -19.41
CA HIS A 355 0.11 -11.27 -19.05
C HIS A 355 -0.25 -11.85 -17.69
N THR A 356 -0.60 -10.99 -16.73
CA THR A 356 -0.96 -11.42 -15.37
C THR A 356 -2.35 -10.93 -15.01
N ALA A 357 -3.20 -11.83 -14.55
CA ALA A 357 -4.49 -11.49 -13.93
C ALA A 357 -4.44 -11.85 -12.45
N ALA A 358 -4.89 -10.94 -11.59
CA ALA A 358 -4.89 -11.12 -10.15
C ALA A 358 -6.24 -10.75 -9.52
N LEU A 359 -6.59 -11.48 -8.47
CA LEU A 359 -7.76 -11.24 -7.62
C LEU A 359 -7.31 -11.12 -6.17
N THR A 360 -7.60 -9.99 -5.54
CA THR A 360 -7.33 -9.75 -4.12
C THR A 360 -8.63 -9.52 -3.36
N LEU A 361 -8.74 -10.16 -2.21
CA LEU A 361 -9.86 -10.08 -1.29
C LEU A 361 -9.33 -9.67 0.08
N GLU A 362 -9.87 -8.61 0.69
CA GLU A 362 -9.56 -8.25 2.08
C GLU A 362 -10.85 -8.28 2.91
N ASN A 363 -10.74 -8.78 4.13
CA ASN A 363 -11.80 -8.78 5.12
C ASN A 363 -11.24 -8.53 6.53
N ILE A 364 -11.94 -7.71 7.31
CA ILE A 364 -11.75 -7.61 8.76
C ILE A 364 -12.69 -8.64 9.41
N LEU A 365 -12.14 -9.78 9.83
CA LEU A 365 -12.90 -10.91 10.35
C LEU A 365 -13.32 -10.71 11.81
N SER A 366 -12.51 -9.97 12.57
CA SER A 366 -12.81 -9.57 13.95
C SER A 366 -12.10 -8.26 14.29
N PRO A 367 -12.40 -7.60 15.42
CA PRO A 367 -11.69 -6.39 15.85
C PRO A 367 -10.18 -6.54 15.99
N SER A 368 -9.69 -7.78 16.15
CA SER A 368 -8.26 -8.10 16.30
C SER A 368 -7.66 -8.80 15.09
N LEU A 369 -8.44 -9.14 14.04
CA LEU A 369 -7.94 -9.91 12.90
C LEU A 369 -8.35 -9.30 11.56
N ARG A 370 -7.34 -8.92 10.77
CA ARG A 370 -7.48 -8.58 9.36
C ARG A 370 -6.87 -9.69 8.51
N SER A 371 -7.59 -10.13 7.50
CA SER A 371 -7.13 -11.14 6.53
C SER A 371 -7.16 -10.57 5.12
N GLN A 372 -6.15 -10.90 4.32
CA GLN A 372 -6.09 -10.62 2.90
C GLN A 372 -5.68 -11.90 2.14
N LEU A 373 -6.43 -12.24 1.10
CA LEU A 373 -6.14 -13.35 0.20
C LEU A 373 -5.94 -12.78 -1.20
N SER A 374 -4.80 -13.07 -1.81
CA SER A 374 -4.51 -12.71 -3.19
C SER A 374 -4.18 -13.96 -3.99
N GLY A 375 -4.72 -14.06 -5.20
CA GLY A 375 -4.39 -15.12 -6.16
C GLY A 375 -4.08 -14.51 -7.53
N TYR A 376 -3.22 -15.15 -8.31
CA TYR A 376 -2.89 -14.72 -9.65
C TYR A 376 -2.70 -15.89 -10.61
N ALA A 377 -2.84 -15.59 -11.91
CA ALA A 377 -2.46 -16.44 -13.02
C ALA A 377 -1.64 -15.61 -14.00
N SER A 378 -0.50 -16.15 -14.46
CA SER A 378 0.43 -15.48 -15.35
C SER A 378 0.76 -16.35 -16.55
N ASP A 379 0.63 -15.79 -17.74
CA ASP A 379 1.05 -16.36 -19.01
C ASP A 379 2.30 -15.61 -19.47
N THR A 380 3.42 -16.32 -19.62
CA THR A 380 4.69 -15.74 -20.05
C THR A 380 5.21 -16.47 -21.27
N THR A 381 5.72 -15.72 -22.23
CA THR A 381 6.24 -16.24 -23.48
C THR A 381 7.27 -17.34 -23.25
N GLY A 382 7.01 -18.53 -23.83
CA GLY A 382 7.91 -19.67 -23.72
C GLY A 382 7.84 -20.40 -22.38
N ARG A 383 6.78 -20.17 -21.60
CA ARG A 383 6.51 -20.84 -20.32
C ARG A 383 5.11 -21.40 -20.29
N GLU A 384 4.88 -22.35 -19.40
CA GLU A 384 3.52 -22.79 -19.06
C GLU A 384 2.83 -21.77 -18.14
N MET A 385 1.51 -21.88 -18.02
CA MET A 385 0.73 -20.98 -17.18
C MET A 385 1.15 -21.13 -15.71
N ARG A 386 1.57 -20.03 -15.09
CA ARG A 386 1.94 -19.98 -13.67
C ARG A 386 0.77 -19.51 -12.83
N TYR A 387 0.47 -20.25 -11.77
CA TYR A 387 -0.53 -19.88 -10.78
C TYR A 387 0.14 -19.61 -9.45
N GLY A 388 -0.49 -18.78 -8.62
CA GLY A 388 -0.01 -18.58 -7.26
C GLY A 388 -1.01 -17.87 -6.38
N GLY A 389 -0.74 -17.88 -5.09
CA GLY A 389 -1.57 -17.23 -4.10
C GLY A 389 -0.80 -16.90 -2.83
N ARG A 390 -1.34 -15.94 -2.10
CA ARG A 390 -0.81 -15.44 -0.83
C ARG A 390 -1.95 -15.18 0.14
N LEU A 391 -1.83 -15.74 1.34
CA LEU A 391 -2.64 -15.38 2.50
C LEU A 391 -1.81 -14.48 3.42
N SER A 392 -2.39 -13.37 3.86
CA SER A 392 -1.80 -12.45 4.83
C SER A 392 -2.76 -12.23 6.00
N LEU A 393 -2.27 -12.44 7.22
CA LEU A 393 -3.02 -12.32 8.46
C LEU A 393 -2.33 -11.30 9.36
N ASN A 394 -3.06 -10.25 9.76
CA ASN A 394 -2.62 -9.28 10.75
C ASN A 394 -3.48 -9.45 12.00
N LEU A 395 -2.87 -9.96 13.07
CA LEU A 395 -3.52 -10.31 14.33
C LEU A 395 -3.00 -9.44 15.48
N ALA A 396 -3.88 -8.71 16.15
CA ALA A 396 -3.59 -8.06 17.42
C ALA A 396 -3.63 -9.11 18.54
N LEU A 397 -2.46 -9.62 18.95
CA LEU A 397 -2.33 -10.65 19.99
C LEU A 397 -2.65 -10.10 21.38
N ALA A 398 -2.24 -8.86 21.63
CA ALA A 398 -2.47 -8.14 22.88
C ALA A 398 -2.50 -6.64 22.60
N GLU A 399 -2.71 -5.83 23.64
CA GLU A 399 -2.81 -4.37 23.52
C GLU A 399 -1.61 -3.71 22.84
N HIS A 400 -0.43 -4.31 22.98
CA HIS A 400 0.86 -3.79 22.50
C HIS A 400 1.58 -4.75 21.54
N TRP A 401 0.92 -5.81 21.07
CA TRP A 401 1.56 -6.84 20.27
C TRP A 401 0.74 -7.16 19.04
N VAL A 402 1.40 -7.09 17.87
CA VAL A 402 0.82 -7.44 16.59
C VAL A 402 1.66 -8.54 15.96
N LEU A 403 0.99 -9.61 15.55
CA LEU A 403 1.55 -10.67 14.71
C LEU A 403 1.12 -10.43 13.26
N ARG A 404 2.08 -10.42 12.35
CA ARG A 404 1.86 -10.36 10.91
C ARG A 404 2.40 -11.66 10.32
N SER A 405 1.50 -12.48 9.81
CA SER A 405 1.81 -13.78 9.22
C SER A 405 1.48 -13.73 7.73
N SER A 406 2.33 -14.30 6.89
CA SER A 406 2.05 -14.45 5.47
C SER A 406 2.53 -15.79 4.95
N ILE A 407 1.69 -16.46 4.18
CA ILE A 407 2.01 -17.74 3.56
C ILE A 407 1.65 -17.62 2.09
N GLY A 408 2.52 -18.11 1.22
CA GLY A 408 2.25 -18.15 -0.21
C GLY A 408 2.73 -19.41 -0.89
N TYR A 409 2.16 -19.67 -2.05
CA TYR A 409 2.45 -20.81 -2.90
C TYR A 409 2.37 -20.39 -4.38
N SER A 410 3.25 -20.93 -5.22
CA SER A 410 3.21 -20.77 -6.67
C SER A 410 3.58 -22.08 -7.36
N GLN A 411 2.95 -22.32 -8.52
CA GLN A 411 3.11 -23.53 -9.31
C GLN A 411 3.19 -23.19 -10.80
N GLU A 412 4.04 -23.90 -11.53
CA GLU A 412 4.11 -23.92 -12.99
C GLU A 412 4.50 -25.34 -13.44
N GLU A 413 3.67 -25.94 -14.29
CA GLU A 413 3.95 -27.25 -14.86
C GLU A 413 5.18 -27.19 -15.78
N PRO A 414 5.99 -28.26 -15.89
CA PRO A 414 5.78 -29.58 -15.29
C PRO A 414 6.43 -29.79 -13.91
N GLN A 415 7.30 -28.89 -13.43
CA GLN A 415 8.19 -29.20 -12.29
C GLN A 415 8.47 -28.04 -11.33
N PHE A 416 7.81 -26.88 -11.48
CA PHE A 416 8.03 -25.75 -10.60
C PHE A 416 6.96 -25.66 -9.51
N ASP A 417 7.40 -25.74 -8.26
CA ASP A 417 6.62 -25.47 -7.05
C ASP A 417 7.44 -24.61 -6.11
N ALA A 418 6.82 -23.57 -5.54
CA ALA A 418 7.46 -22.71 -4.55
C ALA A 418 6.50 -22.39 -3.40
N TRP A 419 7.00 -22.39 -2.17
CA TRP A 419 6.26 -21.94 -0.99
C TRP A 419 7.09 -21.02 -0.12
N PHE A 420 6.42 -20.12 0.59
CA PHE A 420 7.06 -19.30 1.61
C PHE A 420 6.16 -19.08 2.82
N MET A 421 6.80 -18.76 3.93
CA MET A 421 6.17 -18.35 5.17
C MET A 421 6.97 -17.21 5.79
N ASP A 422 6.30 -16.10 6.05
CA ASP A 422 6.82 -14.91 6.71
C ASP A 422 6.09 -14.71 8.04
N GLU A 423 6.83 -14.51 9.11
CA GLU A 423 6.29 -14.18 10.43
C GLU A 423 6.98 -12.93 10.95
N THR A 424 6.21 -11.96 11.43
CA THR A 424 6.73 -10.78 12.11
C THR A 424 5.90 -10.49 13.35
N ILE A 425 6.55 -10.52 14.50
CA ILE A 425 5.97 -10.05 15.75
C ILE A 425 6.49 -8.64 16.03
N GLU A 426 5.60 -7.68 16.24
CA GLU A 426 5.92 -6.28 16.53
C GLU A 426 5.34 -5.88 17.88
N ALA A 427 6.17 -5.28 18.72
CA ALA A 427 5.81 -4.71 20.02
C ALA A 427 5.72 -3.18 19.92
N ASP A 428 4.62 -2.60 20.38
CA ASP A 428 4.41 -1.17 20.59
C ASP A 428 4.83 -0.78 22.01
N ILE A 429 5.85 0.08 22.14
CA ILE A 429 6.37 0.49 23.44
C ILE A 429 5.58 1.66 24.03
N ASP A 430 5.35 2.71 23.23
CA ASP A 430 4.80 3.98 23.71
C ASP A 430 3.91 4.70 22.69
N GLY A 431 3.54 4.05 21.59
CA GLY A 431 2.82 4.62 20.46
C GLY A 431 3.72 5.36 19.45
N ARG A 432 5.03 5.46 19.72
CA ARG A 432 6.02 6.06 18.82
C ARG A 432 7.09 5.06 18.42
N TRP A 433 7.58 4.25 19.35
CA TRP A 433 8.60 3.25 19.09
C TRP A 433 8.01 1.86 19.01
N PHE A 434 8.38 1.16 17.95
CA PHE A 434 7.98 -0.21 17.68
C PHE A 434 9.23 -1.04 17.42
N PHE A 435 9.28 -2.24 18.00
CA PHE A 435 10.36 -3.20 17.78
C PHE A 435 9.78 -4.48 17.19
N SER A 436 10.47 -5.06 16.22
CA SER A 436 10.00 -6.27 15.55
C SER A 436 11.06 -7.36 15.51
N LEU A 437 10.61 -8.61 15.62
CA LEU A 437 11.37 -9.80 15.26
C LEU A 437 10.67 -10.42 14.05
N SER A 438 11.45 -10.68 13.00
CA SER A 438 10.97 -11.22 11.75
C SER A 438 11.70 -12.51 11.40
N GLY A 439 10.96 -13.48 10.88
CA GLY A 439 11.48 -14.71 10.32
C GLY A 439 10.84 -14.99 8.96
N ARG A 440 11.61 -15.52 8.01
CA ARG A 440 11.10 -15.99 6.72
C ARG A 440 11.76 -17.29 6.33
N CYS A 441 10.96 -18.20 5.79
CA CYS A 441 11.40 -19.41 5.11
C CYS A 441 10.81 -19.43 3.71
N TYR A 442 11.63 -19.83 2.74
CA TYR A 442 11.21 -20.03 1.35
C TYR A 442 11.84 -21.32 0.84
N ARG A 443 11.12 -22.07 0.02
CA ARG A 443 11.67 -23.19 -0.73
C ARG A 443 11.02 -23.28 -2.09
N ASP A 444 11.80 -23.57 -3.12
CA ASP A 444 11.33 -23.96 -4.44
C ASP A 444 12.01 -25.23 -4.95
N THR A 445 11.47 -25.78 -6.04
CA THR A 445 12.01 -26.96 -6.74
C THR A 445 13.04 -26.61 -7.82
N GLY A 446 13.46 -25.35 -7.93
CA GLY A 446 14.37 -24.86 -8.97
C GLY A 446 13.66 -24.35 -10.22
N GLU A 447 14.41 -23.75 -11.14
CA GLU A 447 13.87 -23.25 -12.41
C GLU A 447 13.63 -24.40 -13.40
N ILE A 448 12.66 -24.22 -14.30
CA ILE A 448 12.30 -25.23 -15.30
C ILE A 448 13.42 -25.32 -16.35
N ASP A 449 13.87 -26.55 -16.62
CA ASP A 449 14.88 -26.84 -17.64
C ASP A 449 14.23 -27.34 -18.95
N ASP A 450 14.34 -26.54 -20.01
CA ASP A 450 13.89 -26.89 -21.37
C ASP A 450 15.04 -27.35 -22.28
N SER A 451 16.28 -27.48 -21.77
CA SER A 451 17.48 -27.74 -22.58
C SER A 451 18.04 -29.16 -22.38
N LEU A 452 18.58 -29.76 -23.45
CA LEU A 452 19.10 -31.15 -23.41
C LEU A 452 20.64 -31.23 -23.41
N LEU A 453 21.37 -30.11 -23.34
CA LEU A 453 22.84 -30.10 -23.48
C LEU A 453 23.62 -29.22 -22.49
N LEU A 454 23.13 -28.01 -22.15
CA LEU A 454 23.75 -27.14 -21.14
C LEU A 454 22.64 -26.30 -20.50
N SER A 455 22.19 -26.68 -19.31
CA SER A 455 21.13 -25.96 -18.61
C SER A 455 21.70 -24.95 -17.62
N SER A 456 21.36 -23.68 -17.79
CA SER A 456 21.61 -22.66 -16.77
C SER A 456 20.46 -22.53 -15.77
N ALA A 457 19.48 -23.44 -15.78
CA ALA A 457 18.36 -23.43 -14.84
C ALA A 457 18.88 -23.54 -13.39
N ALA A 458 18.29 -22.75 -12.49
CA ALA A 458 18.64 -22.81 -11.08
C ALA A 458 18.18 -24.15 -10.48
N PRO A 459 19.00 -24.83 -9.66
CA PRO A 459 18.54 -25.99 -8.90
C PRO A 459 17.57 -25.55 -7.78
N GLU A 460 16.99 -26.53 -7.07
CA GLU A 460 16.15 -26.28 -5.88
C GLU A 460 16.83 -25.31 -4.91
N LEU A 461 16.05 -24.38 -4.37
CA LEU A 461 16.55 -23.35 -3.48
C LEU A 461 15.76 -23.34 -2.17
N GLU A 462 16.46 -23.40 -1.04
CA GLU A 462 15.92 -23.09 0.27
C GLU A 462 16.55 -21.80 0.81
N THR A 463 15.72 -20.89 1.31
CA THR A 463 16.20 -19.67 1.96
C THR A 463 15.59 -19.48 3.33
N ARG A 464 16.39 -18.89 4.22
CA ARG A 464 16.00 -18.60 5.60
C ARG A 464 16.47 -17.21 5.98
N TYR A 465 15.62 -16.47 6.67
CA TYR A 465 15.88 -15.13 7.18
C TYR A 465 15.48 -15.05 8.65
N VAL A 466 16.30 -14.41 9.46
CA VAL A 466 15.94 -13.94 10.80
C VAL A 466 16.52 -12.55 10.99
N GLY A 467 15.68 -11.60 11.42
CA GLY A 467 16.11 -10.23 11.62
C GLY A 467 15.32 -9.47 12.67
N LEU A 468 15.91 -8.37 13.10
CA LEU A 468 15.34 -7.43 14.05
C LEU A 468 15.04 -6.11 13.33
N GLY A 469 13.97 -5.45 13.77
CA GLY A 469 13.55 -4.16 13.26
C GLY A 469 13.21 -3.18 14.36
N MET A 470 13.38 -1.90 14.06
CA MET A 470 12.85 -0.80 14.84
C MET A 470 12.11 0.17 13.92
N ARG A 471 11.00 0.72 14.38
CA ARG A 471 10.26 1.75 13.69
C ARG A 471 9.92 2.87 14.66
N TRP A 472 10.21 4.09 14.25
CA TRP A 472 9.78 5.31 14.89
C TRP A 472 8.62 5.93 14.10
N GLN A 473 7.58 6.35 14.81
CA GLN A 473 6.40 7.01 14.27
C GLN A 473 6.25 8.40 14.89
N GLY A 474 6.42 9.43 14.08
CA GLY A 474 6.09 10.82 14.39
C GLY A 474 4.70 11.21 13.88
N VAL A 475 4.41 12.51 13.94
CA VAL A 475 3.13 13.09 13.50
C VAL A 475 2.97 13.01 11.98
N ASN A 476 3.99 13.49 11.25
CA ASN A 476 3.99 13.53 9.78
C ASN A 476 5.09 12.66 9.16
N SER A 477 5.91 12.00 9.97
CA SER A 477 7.05 11.23 9.50
C SER A 477 7.12 9.87 10.17
N ALA A 478 7.63 8.87 9.47
CA ALA A 478 8.02 7.60 10.05
C ALA A 478 9.40 7.18 9.55
N LEU A 479 10.15 6.49 10.39
CA LEU A 479 11.44 5.91 10.05
C LEU A 479 11.44 4.44 10.49
N ARG A 480 11.85 3.54 9.60
CA ARG A 480 12.03 2.12 9.89
C ARG A 480 13.46 1.73 9.53
N PHE A 481 14.06 0.93 10.41
CA PHE A 481 15.34 0.29 10.20
C PHE A 481 15.18 -1.19 10.55
N SER A 482 15.65 -2.10 9.70
CA SER A 482 15.73 -3.52 10.02
C SER A 482 16.98 -4.15 9.45
N GLY A 483 17.45 -5.21 10.08
CA GLY A 483 18.57 -5.98 9.57
C GLY A 483 18.62 -7.37 10.18
N GLY A 484 19.30 -8.28 9.49
CA GLY A 484 19.33 -9.67 9.90
C GLY A 484 20.29 -10.52 9.10
N ALA A 485 20.29 -11.81 9.44
CA ALA A 485 21.01 -12.83 8.70
C ALA A 485 20.06 -13.51 7.71
N TYR A 486 20.55 -13.72 6.50
CA TYR A 486 19.84 -14.43 5.44
C TYR A 486 20.76 -15.53 4.90
N SER A 487 20.21 -16.69 4.54
CA SER A 487 20.99 -17.78 3.97
C SER A 487 20.27 -18.38 2.78
N THR A 488 21.03 -18.73 1.74
CA THR A 488 20.58 -19.49 0.58
C THR A 488 21.28 -20.83 0.55
N ARG A 489 20.50 -21.90 0.38
CA ARG A 489 20.95 -23.28 0.26
C ARG A 489 20.45 -23.84 -1.07
N TYR A 490 21.36 -24.11 -1.99
CA TYR A 490 21.00 -24.72 -3.26
C TYR A 490 21.08 -26.25 -3.14
N GLY A 491 20.22 -26.95 -3.85
CA GLY A 491 20.29 -28.40 -3.96
C GLY A 491 21.36 -28.86 -4.92
N ALA A 492 21.30 -30.16 -5.23
CA ALA A 492 22.25 -30.78 -6.14
C ALA A 492 22.10 -30.22 -7.57
N LEU A 493 23.23 -29.92 -8.17
CA LEU A 493 23.33 -29.56 -9.58
C LEU A 493 23.00 -30.75 -10.48
N GLY A 494 22.31 -30.48 -11.59
CA GLY A 494 21.98 -31.47 -12.61
C GLY A 494 23.19 -31.86 -13.47
N LEU A 495 23.02 -32.88 -14.31
CA LEU A 495 24.04 -33.26 -15.30
C LEU A 495 24.34 -32.09 -16.24
N PHE A 496 25.62 -31.83 -16.56
CA PHE A 496 26.07 -30.76 -17.46
C PHE A 496 25.86 -29.33 -16.93
N THR A 497 25.77 -29.16 -15.60
CA THR A 497 25.65 -27.85 -14.94
C THR A 497 26.84 -27.47 -14.06
N GLU A 498 27.92 -28.26 -14.14
CA GLU A 498 29.21 -28.03 -13.47
C GLU A 498 29.75 -26.60 -13.65
N PRO A 499 29.65 -25.97 -14.85
CA PRO A 499 30.13 -24.60 -15.03
C PRO A 499 29.47 -23.55 -14.13
N PHE A 500 28.25 -23.84 -13.64
CA PHE A 500 27.43 -22.93 -12.83
C PHE A 500 27.61 -23.14 -11.33
N HIS A 501 28.55 -23.99 -10.89
CA HIS A 501 28.77 -24.31 -9.47
C HIS A 501 28.96 -23.07 -8.59
N ASN A 502 29.78 -22.12 -9.01
CA ASN A 502 30.04 -20.91 -8.23
C ASN A 502 28.88 -19.90 -8.27
N LEU A 503 28.03 -19.96 -9.30
CA LEU A 503 26.78 -19.20 -9.34
C LEU A 503 25.79 -19.76 -8.32
N TYR A 504 25.56 -21.07 -8.33
CA TYR A 504 24.59 -21.77 -7.48
C TYR A 504 25.19 -22.33 -6.18
N ARG A 505 26.15 -21.62 -5.60
CA ARG A 505 26.70 -21.98 -4.29
C ARG A 505 25.87 -21.43 -3.14
N ASP A 506 25.90 -22.19 -2.06
CA ASP A 506 25.42 -21.78 -0.76
C ASP A 506 26.04 -20.47 -0.30
N ARG A 507 25.21 -19.55 0.21
CA ARG A 507 25.67 -18.25 0.70
C ARG A 507 25.04 -17.89 2.04
N SER A 508 25.84 -17.20 2.84
CA SER A 508 25.38 -16.50 4.04
C SER A 508 25.45 -15.01 3.76
N TRP A 509 24.35 -14.33 4.01
CA TRP A 509 24.13 -12.95 3.64
C TRP A 509 23.84 -12.12 4.88
N GLY A 510 24.30 -10.87 4.85
CA GLY A 510 23.73 -9.83 5.68
C GLY A 510 22.71 -9.04 4.87
N ILE A 511 21.63 -8.62 5.53
CA ILE A 511 20.63 -7.71 4.95
C ILE A 511 20.39 -6.53 5.89
N VAL A 512 20.30 -5.33 5.33
CA VAL A 512 19.88 -4.11 6.03
C VAL A 512 18.87 -3.37 5.16
N GLN A 513 17.81 -2.87 5.79
CA GLN A 513 16.72 -2.16 5.14
C GLN A 513 16.40 -0.88 5.92
N MET A 514 16.21 0.21 5.19
CA MET A 514 15.86 1.50 5.73
C MET A 514 14.67 2.06 4.96
N ALA A 515 13.68 2.60 5.65
CA ALA A 515 12.56 3.28 5.03
C ALA A 515 12.19 4.54 5.80
N PHE A 516 11.99 5.64 5.09
CA PHE A 516 11.56 6.91 5.62
C PHE A 516 10.31 7.38 4.86
N THR A 517 9.32 7.87 5.58
CA THR A 517 8.15 8.50 4.98
C THR A 517 7.89 9.86 5.61
N HIS A 518 7.41 10.81 4.81
CA HIS A 518 7.04 12.15 5.26
C HIS A 518 5.83 12.68 4.47
N GLN A 519 4.88 13.31 5.17
CA GLN A 519 3.74 14.02 4.57
C GLN A 519 3.90 15.52 4.81
N PHE A 520 3.77 16.31 3.74
CA PHE A 520 3.95 17.77 3.74
C PHE A 520 2.66 18.55 3.98
#